data_AF-A0A946NI57-F1
#
_entry.id   AF-A0A946NI57-F1
#
_cell.length_a   1.000
_cell.length_b   1.000
_cell.length_c   1.000
_cell.angle_alpha   90.00
_cell.angle_beta   90.00
_cell.angle_gamma   90.00
#
_symmetry.space_group_name_H-M   'P 1'
#
loop_
_entity.id
_entity.type
_entity.pdbx_description
1 polymer ?
#
loop_
_entity_poly.entity_id
_entity_poly.type
_entity_poly.pdbx_seq_one_letter_code
_entity_poly.pdbx_strand_id
1 'polypeptide(L)'
;MKTILSIFMVTVLFYACDTGTNLPAPYNLDCNGIENGLAVADECGTCHQSYVYDFVTHVPTYINDTTGLELGATEIVIIAGSPEDIASNPNWNGGPLAAVDSCGDCHQSYVYDFVTHVPTYINDTTGLVLGATEMIVIAGSPEDIASNPNWNTGCTE
;
A
#
# COMPACT_ATOMS: atom_id res chain seq x y z
N MET A 1 44.43 28.81 22.54
CA MET A 1 44.11 27.96 21.37
C MET A 1 42.66 27.54 21.51
N LYS A 2 41.86 27.77 20.47
CA LYS A 2 40.39 27.76 20.47
C LYS A 2 39.86 26.33 20.46
N THR A 3 38.94 26.03 21.38
CA THR A 3 38.10 24.82 21.38
C THR A 3 37.11 24.89 20.22
N ILE A 4 37.31 24.09 19.19
CA ILE A 4 36.29 23.80 18.18
C ILE A 4 35.76 22.41 18.52
N LEU A 5 34.77 22.38 19.41
CA LEU A 5 33.95 21.22 19.68
C LEU A 5 32.99 21.09 18.50
N SER A 6 33.07 19.94 17.81
CA SER A 6 32.33 19.60 16.61
C SER A 6 30.81 19.79 16.78
N ILE A 7 30.27 20.79 16.07
CA ILE A 7 28.84 21.16 16.04
C ILE A 7 28.02 20.27 15.09
N PHE A 8 28.64 19.28 14.42
CA PHE A 8 28.01 18.53 13.33
C PHE A 8 27.39 17.18 13.69
N MET A 9 27.34 16.78 14.97
CA MET A 9 26.82 15.44 15.34
C MET A 9 25.59 15.47 16.27
N VAL A 10 25.01 16.64 16.55
CA VAL A 10 23.84 16.77 17.44
C VAL A 10 22.79 17.68 16.84
N THR A 11 22.58 17.57 15.53
CA THR A 11 21.45 18.23 14.86
C THR A 11 20.67 17.17 14.10
N VAL A 12 19.42 17.01 14.53
CA VAL A 12 18.33 16.36 13.82
C VAL A 12 18.28 14.83 13.91
N LEU A 13 17.79 14.33 15.06
CA LEU A 13 16.83 13.21 15.11
C LEU A 13 16.12 13.11 16.48
N PHE A 14 15.92 14.25 17.16
CA PHE A 14 14.82 14.36 18.11
C PHE A 14 13.57 14.68 17.28
N TYR A 15 12.81 13.66 16.92
CA TYR A 15 11.39 13.82 16.58
C TYR A 15 10.71 14.38 17.82
N ALA A 16 10.70 15.71 17.95
CA ALA A 16 9.85 16.39 18.89
C ALA A 16 8.42 16.26 18.34
N CYS A 17 7.57 15.54 19.06
CA CYS A 17 6.13 15.72 18.93
C CYS A 17 5.82 17.14 19.43
N ASP A 18 5.67 18.08 18.51
CA ASP A 18 5.22 19.42 18.82
C ASP A 18 3.69 19.38 18.93
N THR A 19 3.17 19.48 20.15
CA THR A 19 1.74 19.66 20.41
C THR A 19 1.32 21.15 20.34
N GLY A 20 2.10 22.00 19.66
CA GLY A 20 2.05 23.45 19.81
C GLY A 20 1.86 24.30 18.56
N THR A 21 1.52 23.73 17.40
CA THR A 21 1.18 24.55 16.21
C THR A 21 -0.31 24.45 15.89
N ASN A 22 -0.97 25.62 15.76
CA ASN A 22 -2.26 25.76 15.07
C ASN A 22 -2.07 25.59 13.54
N LEU A 23 -1.27 24.59 13.14
CA LEU A 23 -1.29 24.03 11.81
C LEU A 23 -2.44 23.01 11.81
N PRO A 24 -3.26 22.90 10.75
CA PRO A 24 -4.15 21.74 10.65
C PRO A 24 -3.29 20.49 10.86
N ALA A 25 -3.72 19.62 11.77
CA ALA A 25 -3.05 18.34 12.01
C ALA A 25 -2.75 17.69 10.66
N PRO A 26 -1.61 17.00 10.48
CA PRO A 26 -1.39 16.25 9.24
C PRO A 26 -2.62 15.39 9.01
N TYR A 27 -3.31 15.63 7.89
CA TYR A 27 -4.50 14.89 7.54
C TYR A 27 -4.15 13.41 7.66
N ASN A 28 -4.82 12.69 8.56
CA ASN A 28 -4.64 11.25 8.68
C ASN A 28 -5.37 10.61 7.51
N LEU A 29 -4.76 10.69 6.32
CA LEU A 29 -5.33 10.16 5.11
C LEU A 29 -5.13 8.64 5.10
N ASP A 30 -6.20 7.92 4.78
CA ASP A 30 -6.11 6.52 4.43
C ASP A 30 -5.43 6.33 3.05
N CYS A 31 -5.21 5.09 2.61
CA CYS A 31 -4.52 4.85 1.34
C CYS A 31 -5.30 5.32 0.09
N ASN A 32 -6.59 5.65 0.23
CA ASN A 32 -7.42 6.26 -0.81
C ASN A 32 -7.45 7.80 -0.73
N GLY A 33 -6.69 8.40 0.20
CA GLY A 33 -6.63 9.85 0.37
C GLY A 33 -7.83 10.42 1.13
N ILE A 34 -8.57 9.60 1.88
CA ILE A 34 -9.72 10.02 2.67
C ILE A 34 -9.27 10.29 4.11
N GLU A 35 -9.59 11.48 4.62
CA GLU A 35 -9.26 11.87 6.00
C GLU A 35 -10.01 11.00 7.02
N ASN A 36 -9.26 10.36 7.92
CA ASN A 36 -9.75 9.38 8.88
C ASN A 36 -10.53 8.22 8.22
N GLY A 37 -10.19 7.91 6.96
CA GLY A 37 -10.81 6.83 6.23
C GLY A 37 -10.38 5.45 6.72
N LEU A 38 -11.06 4.42 6.22
CA LEU A 38 -10.87 3.02 6.63
C LEU A 38 -10.09 2.17 5.62
N ALA A 39 -9.48 2.78 4.61
CA ALA A 39 -8.69 2.03 3.63
C ALA A 39 -7.27 1.75 4.16
N VAL A 40 -6.77 0.54 3.92
CA VAL A 40 -5.41 0.13 4.34
C VAL A 40 -4.67 -0.43 3.14
N ALA A 41 -3.43 0.03 2.97
CA ALA A 41 -2.52 -0.56 1.99
C ALA A 41 -1.97 -1.88 2.54
N ASP A 42 -2.01 -2.92 1.73
CA ASP A 42 -1.32 -4.18 2.05
C ASP A 42 0.21 -4.03 1.89
N GLU A 43 0.96 -5.09 2.18
CA GLU A 43 2.41 -5.10 2.01
C GLU A 43 2.83 -4.88 0.55
N CYS A 44 1.91 -5.18 -0.37
CA CYS A 44 2.01 -4.91 -1.79
C CYS A 44 1.58 -3.51 -2.21
N GLY A 45 1.32 -2.56 -1.31
CA GLY A 45 0.92 -1.20 -1.67
C GLY A 45 -0.44 -1.09 -2.38
N THR A 46 -1.19 -2.20 -2.47
CA THR A 46 -2.56 -2.19 -2.99
C THR A 46 -3.47 -1.67 -1.89
N CYS A 47 -4.26 -0.65 -2.22
CA CYS A 47 -5.17 -0.05 -1.26
C CYS A 47 -6.48 -0.85 -1.18
N HIS A 48 -6.79 -1.40 -0.01
CA HIS A 48 -8.01 -2.16 0.24
C HIS A 48 -8.99 -1.30 1.05
N GLN A 49 -10.23 -1.19 0.57
CA GLN A 49 -11.29 -0.45 1.25
C GLN A 49 -12.06 -1.38 2.19
N SER A 50 -12.37 -0.91 3.40
CA SER A 50 -13.28 -1.61 4.32
C SER A 50 -14.69 -1.73 3.73
N TYR A 51 -15.42 -2.77 4.09
CA TYR A 51 -16.75 -3.04 3.55
C TYR A 51 -17.69 -3.72 4.55
N VAL A 52 -18.99 -3.54 4.33
CA VAL A 52 -20.03 -4.35 4.93
C VAL A 52 -20.27 -5.55 4.03
N TYR A 53 -20.20 -6.74 4.59
CA TYR A 53 -20.45 -7.99 3.89
C TYR A 53 -21.74 -8.62 4.37
N ASP A 54 -22.69 -8.84 3.46
CA ASP A 54 -23.85 -9.67 3.75
C ASP A 54 -23.51 -11.14 3.45
N PHE A 55 -23.49 -11.97 4.49
CA PHE A 55 -23.07 -13.38 4.37
C PHE A 55 -24.17 -14.31 3.82
N VAL A 56 -25.35 -13.79 3.50
CA VAL A 56 -26.45 -14.53 2.84
C VAL A 56 -26.47 -14.27 1.34
N THR A 57 -26.27 -13.01 0.94
CA THR A 57 -26.24 -12.59 -0.48
C THR A 57 -24.83 -12.61 -1.06
N HIS A 58 -23.80 -12.66 -0.20
CA HIS A 58 -22.38 -12.59 -0.55
C HIS A 58 -21.99 -11.30 -1.31
N VAL A 59 -22.66 -10.18 -0.99
CA VAL A 59 -22.41 -8.88 -1.62
C VAL A 59 -21.64 -7.97 -0.66
N PRO A 60 -20.47 -7.43 -1.08
CA PRO A 60 -19.78 -6.40 -0.33
C PRO A 60 -20.32 -5.00 -0.67
N THR A 61 -20.43 -4.14 0.34
CA THR A 61 -20.71 -2.70 0.20
C THR A 61 -19.58 -1.92 0.83
N TYR A 62 -18.78 -1.22 0.03
CA TYR A 62 -17.63 -0.46 0.49
C TYR A 62 -18.02 0.78 1.31
N ILE A 63 -17.29 1.02 2.40
CA ILE A 63 -17.54 2.10 3.35
C ILE A 63 -16.26 2.89 3.60
N ASN A 64 -16.38 4.22 3.71
CA ASN A 64 -15.25 5.10 4.01
C ASN A 64 -15.07 5.34 5.52
N ASP A 65 -16.15 5.22 6.29
CA ASP A 65 -16.19 5.38 7.74
C ASP A 65 -17.32 4.52 8.35
N THR A 66 -17.43 4.50 9.68
CA THR A 66 -18.49 3.76 10.42
C THR A 66 -19.57 4.65 11.01
N THR A 67 -19.62 5.93 10.64
CA THR A 67 -20.54 6.92 11.21
C THR A 67 -21.97 6.63 10.77
N GLY A 68 -22.83 6.32 11.74
CA GLY A 68 -24.23 5.98 11.46
C GLY A 68 -24.40 4.64 10.73
N LEU A 69 -23.38 3.79 10.78
CA LEU A 69 -23.46 2.43 10.24
C LEU A 69 -24.33 1.57 11.16
N GLU A 70 -25.44 1.08 10.61
CA GLU A 70 -26.35 0.15 11.26
C GLU A 70 -26.34 -1.15 10.48
N LEU A 71 -25.98 -2.26 11.13
CA LEU A 71 -25.88 -3.57 10.50
C LEU A 71 -27.21 -4.33 10.59
N GLY A 72 -27.60 -4.93 9.48
CA GLY A 72 -28.65 -5.93 9.43
C GLY A 72 -28.26 -7.24 10.13
N ALA A 73 -29.23 -8.13 10.32
CA ALA A 73 -29.00 -9.43 10.96
C ALA A 73 -28.07 -10.37 10.16
N THR A 74 -27.84 -10.07 8.88
CA THR A 74 -27.03 -10.86 7.95
C THR A 74 -25.74 -10.16 7.53
N GLU A 75 -25.41 -9.03 8.16
CA GLU A 75 -24.30 -8.16 7.77
C GLU A 75 -23.19 -8.17 8.82
N ILE A 76 -21.95 -8.11 8.35
CA ILE A 76 -20.75 -7.95 9.17
C ILE A 76 -19.85 -6.88 8.56
N VAL A 77 -19.16 -6.11 9.40
CA VAL A 77 -18.11 -5.19 8.93
C VAL A 77 -16.81 -5.94 8.82
N ILE A 78 -16.19 -5.85 7.65
CA ILE A 78 -14.81 -6.27 7.40
C ILE A 78 -13.95 -5.01 7.30
N ILE A 79 -13.02 -4.88 8.25
CA ILE A 79 -12.07 -3.78 8.28
C ILE A 79 -10.84 -4.19 7.46
N ALA A 80 -10.45 -3.33 6.51
CA ALA A 80 -9.27 -3.56 5.68
C ALA A 80 -8.04 -3.80 6.56
N GLY A 81 -7.32 -4.88 6.29
CA GLY A 81 -6.13 -5.28 7.05
C GLY A 81 -6.41 -5.87 8.43
N SER A 82 -7.67 -6.16 8.77
CA SER A 82 -7.96 -7.00 9.93
C SER A 82 -7.50 -8.44 9.68
N PRO A 83 -7.24 -9.24 10.73
CA PRO A 83 -6.89 -10.66 10.56
C PRO A 83 -7.91 -11.44 9.71
N GLU A 84 -9.20 -11.09 9.82
CA GLU A 84 -10.27 -11.69 9.03
C GLU A 84 -10.17 -11.29 7.55
N ASP A 85 -9.92 -10.01 7.25
CA ASP A 85 -9.72 -9.55 5.87
C ASP A 85 -8.49 -10.22 5.26
N ILE A 86 -7.34 -10.16 5.94
CA ILE A 86 -6.08 -10.78 5.49
C ILE A 86 -6.24 -12.29 5.21
N ALA A 87 -6.97 -13.00 6.07
CA ALA A 87 -7.14 -14.45 5.93
C ALA A 87 -8.16 -14.86 4.87
N SER A 88 -9.12 -14.00 4.52
CA SER A 88 -10.26 -14.36 3.67
C SER A 88 -10.33 -13.62 2.34
N ASN A 89 -9.59 -12.52 2.18
CA ASN A 89 -9.54 -11.74 0.96
C ASN A 89 -8.44 -12.30 0.03
N PRO A 90 -8.79 -12.99 -1.08
CA PRO A 90 -7.81 -13.55 -2.00
C PRO A 90 -6.99 -12.48 -2.75
N ASN A 91 -7.43 -11.22 -2.70
CA ASN A 91 -6.70 -10.10 -3.30
C ASN A 91 -5.73 -9.44 -2.32
N TRP A 92 -5.75 -9.80 -1.01
CA TRP A 92 -4.75 -9.33 -0.06
C TRP A 92 -3.38 -9.85 -0.47
N ASN A 93 -2.46 -8.95 -0.78
CA ASN A 93 -1.18 -9.28 -1.41
C ASN A 93 -1.29 -10.05 -2.74
N GLY A 94 -2.43 -9.99 -3.43
CA GLY A 94 -2.72 -10.79 -4.62
C GLY A 94 -3.48 -10.05 -5.72
N GLY A 95 -3.48 -8.72 -5.67
CA GLY A 95 -4.23 -7.86 -6.59
C GLY A 95 -3.71 -7.87 -8.04
N PRO A 96 -4.44 -7.24 -8.98
CA PRO A 96 -4.09 -7.27 -10.42
C PRO A 96 -2.74 -6.61 -10.76
N LEU A 97 -2.18 -5.83 -9.84
CA LEU A 97 -0.89 -5.16 -9.97
C LEU A 97 0.13 -5.60 -8.91
N ALA A 98 -0.15 -6.69 -8.21
CA ALA A 98 0.73 -7.26 -7.19
C ALA A 98 0.86 -8.77 -7.37
N ALA A 99 2.02 -9.31 -7.03
CA ALA A 99 2.21 -10.75 -6.99
C ALA A 99 3.08 -11.10 -5.79
N VAL A 100 2.67 -12.14 -5.07
CA VAL A 100 3.48 -12.77 -4.03
C VAL A 100 4.24 -13.93 -4.64
N ASP A 101 5.54 -13.96 -4.40
CA ASP A 101 6.39 -15.04 -4.88
C ASP A 101 6.34 -16.27 -3.95
N SER A 102 7.17 -17.29 -4.23
CA SER A 102 7.10 -18.55 -3.48
C SER A 102 7.59 -18.43 -2.04
N CYS A 103 8.26 -17.33 -1.70
CA CYS A 103 8.84 -17.04 -0.41
C CYS A 103 7.91 -16.19 0.47
N GLY A 104 6.80 -15.71 -0.10
CA GLY A 104 5.91 -14.77 0.58
C GLY A 104 6.31 -13.30 0.37
N ASP A 105 7.32 -13.02 -0.46
CA ASP A 105 7.72 -11.64 -0.75
C ASP A 105 6.74 -11.02 -1.76
N CYS A 106 6.32 -9.80 -1.47
CA CYS A 106 5.48 -9.07 -2.40
C CYS A 106 6.27 -8.31 -3.46
N HIS A 107 5.83 -8.45 -4.71
CA HIS A 107 6.25 -7.67 -5.86
C HIS A 107 5.11 -6.80 -6.36
N GLN A 108 5.38 -5.51 -6.56
CA GLN A 108 4.45 -4.54 -7.15
C GLN A 108 4.74 -4.33 -8.63
N SER A 109 3.70 -4.07 -9.40
CA SER A 109 3.83 -3.64 -10.79
C SER A 109 4.38 -2.22 -10.83
N TYR A 110 5.09 -1.89 -11.90
CA TYR A 110 5.71 -0.59 -12.06
C TYR A 110 5.78 -0.17 -13.52
N VAL A 111 5.83 1.15 -13.74
CA VAL A 111 6.25 1.73 -15.00
C VAL A 111 7.77 1.83 -14.98
N TYR A 112 8.40 1.28 -15.99
CA TYR A 112 9.84 1.28 -16.16
C TYR A 112 10.24 2.16 -17.33
N ASP A 113 11.05 3.18 -17.08
CA ASP A 113 11.71 3.93 -18.15
C ASP A 113 12.99 3.18 -18.55
N PHE A 114 13.06 2.70 -19.79
CA PHE A 114 14.18 1.91 -20.30
C PHE A 114 15.38 2.75 -20.73
N VAL A 115 15.29 4.08 -20.70
CA VAL A 115 16.40 5.02 -20.93
C VAL A 115 17.05 5.43 -19.61
N THR A 116 16.26 5.74 -18.58
CA THR A 116 16.77 6.13 -17.26
C THR A 116 16.95 4.95 -16.31
N HIS A 117 16.40 3.78 -16.62
CA HIS A 117 16.39 2.58 -15.77
C HIS A 117 15.74 2.83 -14.40
N VAL A 118 14.68 3.64 -14.36
CA VAL A 118 13.99 4.01 -13.12
C VAL A 118 12.61 3.35 -13.10
N PRO A 119 12.29 2.54 -12.06
CA PRO A 119 10.94 2.04 -11.83
C PRO A 119 10.10 3.05 -11.05
N THR A 120 8.83 3.19 -11.43
CA THR A 120 7.80 3.91 -10.69
C THR A 120 6.67 2.94 -10.37
N TYR A 121 6.54 2.56 -9.10
CA TYR A 121 5.51 1.60 -8.67
C TYR A 121 4.10 2.16 -8.85
N ILE A 122 3.18 1.28 -9.26
CA ILE A 122 1.79 1.62 -9.53
C ILE A 122 0.86 0.65 -8.82
N ASN A 123 -0.22 1.19 -8.27
CA ASN A 123 -1.31 0.44 -7.64
C ASN A 123 -2.65 0.59 -8.41
N ASP A 124 -2.66 1.37 -9.50
CA ASP A 124 -3.76 1.54 -10.43
C ASP A 124 -3.23 1.79 -11.85
N THR A 125 -4.01 1.39 -12.86
CA THR A 125 -3.73 1.68 -14.29
C THR A 125 -4.70 2.71 -14.88
N THR A 126 -5.68 3.19 -14.10
CA THR A 126 -6.66 4.16 -14.57
C THR A 126 -5.98 5.46 -14.96
N GLY A 127 -6.15 5.86 -16.22
CA GLY A 127 -5.54 7.08 -16.75
C GLY A 127 -4.03 6.97 -16.97
N LEU A 128 -3.43 5.79 -16.86
CA LEU A 128 -2.02 5.58 -17.16
C LEU A 128 -1.76 5.85 -18.64
N VAL A 129 -0.83 6.76 -18.92
CA VAL A 129 -0.33 7.08 -20.26
C VAL A 129 1.18 6.86 -20.24
N LEU A 130 1.65 5.90 -21.02
CA LEU A 130 3.07 5.61 -21.14
C LEU A 130 3.75 6.62 -22.07
N GLY A 131 4.88 7.14 -21.64
CA GLY A 131 5.82 7.89 -22.46
C GLY A 131 6.49 7.03 -23.53
N ALA A 132 7.20 7.68 -24.46
CA ALA A 132 7.89 6.99 -25.55
C ALA A 132 9.03 6.05 -25.07
N THR A 133 9.51 6.24 -23.85
CA THR A 133 10.59 5.49 -23.21
C THR A 133 10.12 4.59 -22.08
N GLU A 134 8.81 4.45 -21.89
CA GLU A 134 8.23 3.77 -20.74
C GLU A 134 7.52 2.48 -21.15
N MET A 135 7.60 1.48 -20.29
CA MET A 135 6.85 0.24 -20.40
C MET A 135 6.28 -0.15 -19.05
N ILE A 136 5.11 -0.79 -19.05
CA ILE A 136 4.55 -1.38 -17.84
C ILE A 136 5.16 -2.77 -17.62
N VAL A 137 5.59 -3.04 -16.39
CA VAL A 137 5.99 -4.36 -15.92
C VAL A 137 4.94 -4.82 -14.91
N ILE A 138 4.28 -5.93 -15.22
CA ILE A 138 3.25 -6.52 -14.37
C ILE A 138 3.91 -7.53 -13.43
N ALA A 139 3.72 -7.35 -12.13
CA ALA A 139 4.25 -8.25 -11.11
C ALA A 139 3.80 -9.69 -11.36
N GLY A 140 4.74 -10.63 -11.32
CA GLY A 140 4.45 -12.06 -11.50
C GLY A 140 4.10 -12.47 -12.94
N SER A 141 4.22 -11.56 -13.91
CA SER A 141 4.20 -11.94 -15.33
C SER A 141 5.40 -12.84 -15.67
N PRO A 142 5.32 -13.70 -16.70
CA PRO A 142 6.47 -14.50 -17.12
C PRO A 142 7.72 -13.68 -17.39
N GLU A 143 7.57 -12.47 -17.93
CA GLU A 143 8.66 -11.52 -18.18
C GLU A 143 9.25 -10.98 -16.87
N ASP A 144 8.42 -10.57 -15.91
CA ASP A 144 8.88 -10.11 -14.59
C ASP A 144 9.61 -11.23 -13.86
N ILE A 145 9.03 -12.42 -13.76
CA ILE A 145 9.65 -13.59 -13.12
C ILE A 145 11.01 -13.94 -13.74
N ALA A 146 11.13 -13.83 -15.07
CA ALA A 146 12.36 -14.17 -15.77
C ALA A 146 13.46 -13.09 -15.67
N SER A 147 13.10 -11.82 -15.43
CA SER A 147 14.01 -10.69 -15.52
C SER A 147 14.24 -9.94 -14.21
N ASN A 148 13.39 -10.14 -13.21
CA ASN A 148 13.49 -9.52 -11.90
C ASN A 148 14.50 -10.29 -11.02
N PRO A 149 15.69 -9.71 -10.75
CA PRO A 149 16.72 -10.38 -9.97
C PRO A 149 16.34 -10.57 -8.49
N ASN A 150 15.30 -9.90 -8.02
CA ASN A 150 14.83 -10.01 -6.64
C ASN A 150 13.74 -11.08 -6.47
N TRP A 151 13.24 -11.66 -7.56
CA TRP A 151 12.21 -12.70 -7.50
C TRP A 151 12.70 -13.95 -6.76
N ASN A 152 11.95 -14.40 -5.75
CA ASN A 152 12.28 -15.49 -4.83
C ASN A 152 13.57 -15.31 -4.03
N THR A 153 14.10 -14.09 -3.86
CA THR A 153 15.37 -13.89 -3.14
C THR A 153 15.24 -13.98 -1.62
N GLY A 154 14.04 -13.82 -1.05
CA GLY A 154 13.78 -14.00 0.38
C GLY A 154 13.61 -15.45 0.83
N CYS A 155 13.62 -16.42 -0.09
CA CYS A 155 13.62 -17.83 0.27
C CYS A 155 14.94 -18.18 0.97
N THR A 156 14.90 -18.44 2.27
CA THR A 156 15.98 -19.16 2.94
C THR A 156 15.94 -20.62 2.51
N GLU A 157 17.07 -21.18 2.07
CA GLU A 157 17.22 -22.63 1.86
C GLU A 157 16.94 -23.44 3.14
#